data_AF-A0A968ME16-F1
#
_entry.id   AF-A0A968ME16-F1
#
_cell.length_a   1.000
_cell.length_b   1.000
_cell.length_c   1.000
_cell.angle_alpha   90.00
_cell.angle_beta   90.00
_cell.angle_gamma   90.00
#
_symmetry.space_group_name_H-M   'P 1'
#
loop_
_entity.id
_entity.type
_entity.pdbx_description
1 polymer ?
#
loop_
_entity_poly.entity_id
_entity_poly.type
_entity_poly.pdbx_seq_one_letter_code
_entity_poly.pdbx_strand_id
1 'polypeptide(L)'
;MSQPENRNASASGPQRGSLSWAMFLLIGGWVGVVLVLAGCAGGTVEDGTSSGTLVVIPLLPTDSPSPTSELEPVATANPAAGDEPEDMAPEEPLSIADVAAQALNNLDPGIVVYNPPVAMSAGQAERVELRITREIPNVEALNEPAFAEPAAAITETLSGAGTPRFEDIKVNTYMRVQLIGRDFDIEALTPQDQLVGERDFSEWVWNVTPLKSGELKLNLSITARVRVDDYEEFKNLVVRDETIYVAVNPAYTLATFWERYGAILLVAALIVSVGVLFAARLHPGGLRPNLAGQLATARENLALIEERKSQYVLEEDIPLQLIANERKLKKRISDLKGRIATREKQS
;
A
#
# COMPACT_ATOMS: atom_id res chain seq x y z
N MET A 1 -63.38 -57.84 3.67
CA MET A 1 -63.79 -57.81 2.25
C MET A 1 -63.94 -56.34 1.87
N SER A 2 -62.87 -55.55 1.85
CA SER A 2 -61.72 -55.56 0.93
C SER A 2 -62.12 -55.12 -0.49
N GLN A 3 -62.16 -53.80 -0.75
CA GLN A 3 -61.53 -53.18 -1.94
C GLN A 3 -61.42 -51.65 -1.81
N PRO A 4 -60.42 -51.01 -2.47
CA PRO A 4 -59.99 -49.64 -2.20
C PRO A 4 -60.40 -48.63 -3.29
N GLU A 5 -60.74 -47.40 -2.91
CA GLU A 5 -60.93 -46.29 -3.83
C GLU A 5 -59.63 -45.49 -3.98
N ASN A 6 -59.08 -45.53 -5.19
CA ASN A 6 -57.81 -44.93 -5.60
C ASN A 6 -58.07 -43.54 -6.19
N ARG A 7 -57.72 -42.46 -5.47
CA ARG A 7 -57.68 -41.10 -6.02
C ARG A 7 -56.23 -40.68 -6.26
N ASN A 8 -55.81 -40.81 -7.51
CA ASN A 8 -54.53 -40.32 -8.02
C ASN A 8 -54.48 -38.79 -8.00
N ALA A 9 -53.41 -38.29 -7.38
CA ALA A 9 -52.96 -36.90 -7.43
C ALA A 9 -52.41 -36.55 -8.83
N SER A 10 -52.80 -35.39 -9.36
CA SER A 10 -52.06 -34.68 -10.40
C SER A 10 -51.31 -33.51 -9.76
N ALA A 11 -50.02 -33.71 -9.51
CA ALA A 11 -49.08 -32.64 -9.17
C ALA A 11 -48.23 -32.36 -10.41
N SER A 12 -48.48 -31.23 -11.07
CA SER A 12 -47.66 -30.67 -12.13
C SER A 12 -46.38 -30.08 -11.53
N GLY A 13 -45.28 -30.81 -11.62
CA GLY A 13 -43.94 -30.31 -11.27
C GLY A 13 -43.40 -29.35 -12.35
N PRO A 14 -42.65 -28.29 -11.97
CA PRO A 14 -42.11 -27.31 -12.91
C PRO A 14 -40.95 -27.90 -13.71
N GLN A 15 -40.98 -27.72 -15.04
CA GLN A 15 -39.88 -28.01 -15.95
C GLN A 15 -38.65 -27.15 -15.59
N ARG A 16 -37.63 -27.75 -14.98
CA ARG A 16 -36.28 -27.16 -14.91
C ARG A 16 -35.61 -27.31 -16.27
N GLY A 17 -35.52 -26.20 -17.01
CA GLY A 17 -34.73 -26.10 -18.22
C GLY A 17 -33.24 -26.34 -17.93
N SER A 18 -32.67 -27.38 -18.55
CA SER A 18 -31.24 -27.66 -18.47
C SER A 18 -30.48 -26.63 -19.29
N LEU A 19 -29.90 -25.63 -18.64
CA LEU A 19 -28.86 -24.79 -19.22
C LEU A 19 -27.68 -25.68 -19.64
N SER A 20 -27.34 -25.58 -20.91
CA SER A 20 -26.27 -26.34 -21.57
C SER A 20 -24.90 -25.95 -21.00
N TRP A 21 -24.15 -26.92 -20.50
CA TRP A 21 -22.76 -26.78 -20.03
C TRP A 21 -21.81 -26.12 -21.06
N ALA A 22 -22.14 -26.16 -22.35
CA ALA A 22 -21.32 -25.54 -23.40
C ALA A 22 -21.31 -23.99 -23.34
N MET A 23 -22.30 -23.36 -22.71
CA MET A 23 -22.34 -21.89 -22.59
C MET A 23 -21.39 -21.37 -21.49
N PHE A 24 -21.03 -22.23 -20.52
CA PHE A 24 -20.06 -21.88 -19.48
C PHE A 24 -18.61 -21.84 -19.99
N LEU A 25 -18.26 -22.58 -21.05
CA LEU A 25 -16.88 -22.60 -21.57
C LEU A 25 -16.53 -21.39 -22.45
N LEU A 26 -17.49 -20.78 -23.15
CA LEU A 26 -17.23 -19.59 -23.97
C LEU A 26 -17.19 -18.30 -23.14
N ILE A 27 -17.95 -18.22 -22.05
CA ILE A 27 -17.87 -17.10 -21.09
C ILE A 27 -16.66 -17.30 -20.16
N GLY A 28 -16.37 -18.54 -19.74
CA GLY A 28 -15.19 -18.85 -18.92
C GLY A 28 -13.85 -18.60 -19.62
N GLY A 29 -13.78 -18.84 -20.95
CA GLY A 29 -12.56 -18.60 -21.74
C GLY A 29 -12.18 -17.11 -21.85
N TRP A 30 -13.18 -16.22 -21.96
CA TRP A 30 -12.92 -14.77 -22.04
C TRP A 30 -12.67 -14.14 -20.66
N VAL A 31 -13.34 -14.60 -19.60
CA VAL A 31 -13.04 -14.15 -18.23
C VAL A 31 -11.63 -14.59 -17.81
N GLY A 32 -11.18 -15.79 -18.20
CA GLY A 32 -9.80 -16.24 -17.98
C GLY A 32 -8.75 -15.40 -18.70
N VAL A 33 -9.00 -14.98 -19.95
CA VAL A 33 -8.05 -14.14 -20.71
C VAL A 33 -8.03 -12.69 -20.21
N VAL A 34 -9.16 -12.14 -19.76
CA VAL A 34 -9.18 -10.80 -19.15
C VAL A 34 -8.54 -10.79 -17.76
N LEU A 35 -8.66 -11.88 -16.98
CA LEU A 35 -7.95 -12.00 -15.69
C LEU A 35 -6.43 -12.24 -15.86
N VAL A 36 -6.01 -12.96 -16.89
CA VAL A 36 -4.58 -13.16 -17.21
C VAL A 36 -3.94 -11.90 -17.79
N LEU A 37 -4.66 -11.09 -18.57
CA LEU A 37 -4.12 -9.81 -19.05
C LEU A 37 -4.11 -8.70 -17.98
N ALA A 38 -5.04 -8.72 -17.02
CA ALA A 38 -4.97 -7.81 -15.87
C ALA A 38 -3.89 -8.22 -14.85
N GLY A 39 -3.52 -9.50 -14.79
CA GLY A 39 -2.43 -10.02 -13.94
C GLY A 39 -1.01 -9.79 -14.49
N CYS A 40 -0.86 -9.48 -15.79
CA CYS A 40 0.45 -9.20 -16.40
C CYS A 40 0.80 -7.70 -16.49
N ALA A 41 -0.07 -6.80 -16.01
CA ALA A 41 0.27 -5.38 -15.84
C ALA A 41 0.95 -5.09 -14.48
N GLY A 42 1.47 -6.14 -13.82
CA GLY A 42 2.38 -6.01 -12.68
C GLY A 42 3.79 -5.73 -13.17
N GLY A 43 4.17 -4.45 -13.16
CA GLY A 43 5.54 -3.98 -12.96
C GLY A 43 6.60 -4.54 -13.90
N THR A 44 6.72 -3.95 -15.09
CA THR A 44 8.06 -3.68 -15.60
C THR A 44 8.71 -2.73 -14.59
N VAL A 45 9.56 -3.29 -13.74
CA VAL A 45 10.65 -2.55 -13.11
C VAL A 45 11.43 -1.95 -14.28
N GLU A 46 11.23 -0.67 -14.54
CA GLU A 46 12.20 0.13 -15.27
C GLU A 46 13.47 0.12 -14.43
N ASP A 47 14.39 -0.79 -14.75
CA ASP A 47 15.79 -0.58 -14.48
C ASP A 47 16.15 0.73 -15.18
N GLY A 48 16.08 1.81 -14.41
CA GLY A 48 16.67 3.09 -14.74
C GLY A 48 18.18 2.93 -14.84
N THR A 49 18.62 2.33 -15.95
CA THR A 49 19.96 2.54 -16.51
C THR A 49 19.99 4.00 -16.91
N SER A 50 20.37 4.83 -15.95
CA SER A 50 20.85 6.19 -16.15
C SER A 50 21.94 6.14 -17.20
N SER A 51 21.56 6.38 -18.46
CA SER A 51 22.50 6.91 -19.45
C SER A 51 22.83 8.31 -19.00
N GLY A 52 23.87 8.40 -18.16
CA GLY A 52 24.54 9.64 -17.86
C GLY A 52 25.01 10.26 -19.16
N THR A 53 24.33 11.32 -19.58
CA THR A 53 24.89 12.31 -20.49
C THR A 53 26.11 12.88 -19.80
N LEU A 54 27.28 12.37 -20.18
CA LEU A 54 28.59 12.95 -19.88
C LEU A 54 28.64 14.35 -20.50
N VAL A 55 28.30 15.35 -19.72
CA VAL A 55 28.73 16.73 -19.99
C VAL A 55 30.21 16.77 -19.68
N VAL A 56 31.02 16.65 -20.72
CA VAL A 56 32.46 16.88 -20.69
C VAL A 56 32.68 18.36 -20.35
N ILE A 57 33.01 18.63 -19.09
CA ILE A 57 33.49 19.94 -18.66
C ILE A 57 34.95 20.05 -19.14
N PRO A 58 35.33 21.07 -19.94
CA PRO A 58 36.72 21.29 -20.28
C PRO A 58 37.51 21.67 -19.01
N LEU A 59 38.55 20.88 -18.73
CA LEU A 59 39.59 21.16 -17.75
C LEU A 59 40.28 22.48 -18.12
N LEU A 60 40.07 23.52 -17.31
CA LEU A 60 40.91 24.71 -17.31
C LEU A 60 42.19 24.41 -16.51
N PRO A 61 43.36 24.84 -17.00
CA PRO A 61 44.64 24.57 -16.37
C PRO A 61 44.79 25.31 -15.05
N THR A 62 45.43 24.58 -14.13
CA THR A 62 46.03 25.04 -12.89
C THR A 62 47.09 26.10 -13.20
N ASP A 63 47.01 27.25 -12.53
CA ASP A 63 48.19 28.08 -12.28
C ASP A 63 48.14 28.69 -10.86
N SER A 64 49.26 28.44 -10.18
CA SER A 64 49.77 28.98 -8.91
C SER A 64 49.82 30.53 -8.89
N PRO A 65 50.11 31.23 -7.76
CA PRO A 65 51.02 30.80 -6.68
C PRO A 65 50.63 31.15 -5.22
N SER A 66 51.29 30.43 -4.31
CA SER A 66 51.51 30.79 -2.90
C SER A 66 52.26 32.12 -2.75
N PRO A 67 52.05 32.83 -1.63
CA PRO A 67 53.11 33.58 -0.99
C PRO A 67 53.55 32.87 0.30
N THR A 68 54.79 32.41 0.25
CA THR A 68 55.68 32.22 1.39
C THR A 68 56.11 33.59 1.90
N SER A 69 55.84 33.91 3.17
CA SER A 69 56.62 34.86 3.97
C SER A 69 56.89 34.16 5.30
N GLU A 70 58.08 33.60 5.48
CA GLU A 70 59.32 34.31 5.85
C GLU A 70 59.29 34.68 7.33
N LEU A 71 59.98 33.82 8.08
CA LEU A 71 60.33 33.98 9.48
C LEU A 71 61.50 34.97 9.57
N GLU A 72 61.37 36.01 10.39
CA GLU A 72 62.52 36.64 11.05
C GLU A 72 62.35 36.59 12.57
N PRO A 73 63.43 36.27 13.31
CA PRO A 73 63.45 36.32 14.77
C PRO A 73 64.12 37.61 15.25
N VAL A 74 63.46 38.38 16.11
CA VAL A 74 64.14 39.39 16.94
C VAL A 74 63.62 39.33 18.36
N ALA A 75 64.41 38.68 19.21
CA ALA A 75 64.34 38.87 20.65
C ALA A 75 64.88 40.27 20.98
N THR A 76 64.07 41.10 21.62
CA THR A 76 64.57 42.20 22.46
C THR A 76 63.80 42.18 23.77
N ALA A 77 64.47 41.69 24.81
CA ALA A 77 64.05 41.90 26.18
C ALA A 77 64.32 43.37 26.56
N ASN A 78 63.32 44.06 27.12
CA ASN A 78 63.59 45.04 28.16
C ASN A 78 62.34 45.20 29.07
N PRO A 79 62.52 45.42 30.37
CA PRO A 79 61.45 45.40 31.36
C PRO A 79 60.94 46.81 31.71
N ALA A 80 59.82 46.80 32.43
CA ALA A 80 59.32 47.85 33.33
C ALA A 80 58.33 48.89 32.76
N ALA A 81 57.14 48.78 33.37
CA ALA A 81 56.31 49.88 33.86
C ALA A 81 55.45 50.66 32.86
N GLY A 82 54.15 50.41 32.95
CA GLY A 82 53.09 51.25 32.42
C GLY A 82 51.79 50.47 32.38
N ASP A 83 50.99 50.53 33.46
CA ASP A 83 49.56 50.19 33.41
C ASP A 83 48.88 51.19 32.48
N GLU A 84 48.87 50.88 31.18
CA GLU A 84 48.12 51.59 30.15
C GLU A 84 46.79 50.86 29.99
N PRO A 85 45.63 51.53 30.18
CA PRO A 85 44.34 50.87 30.07
C PRO A 85 44.23 50.32 28.65
N GLU A 86 44.10 49.00 28.53
CA GLU A 86 43.86 48.33 27.26
C GLU A 86 42.69 49.03 26.56
N ASP A 87 43.05 49.76 25.51
CA ASP A 87 42.16 50.43 24.58
C ASP A 87 41.26 49.34 23.99
N MET A 88 40.05 49.23 24.56
CA MET A 88 39.02 48.29 24.13
C MET A 88 38.67 48.65 22.69
N ALA A 89 39.30 47.95 21.75
CA ALA A 89 38.92 47.97 20.36
C ALA A 89 37.39 47.85 20.28
N PRO A 90 36.69 48.70 19.51
CA PRO A 90 35.24 48.66 19.44
C PRO A 90 34.81 47.25 19.02
N GLU A 91 34.15 46.52 19.91
CA GLU A 91 33.52 45.25 19.56
C GLU A 91 32.56 45.53 18.41
N GLU A 92 32.84 44.98 17.23
CA GLU A 92 31.94 45.13 16.08
C GLU A 92 30.57 44.58 16.49
N PRO A 93 29.46 45.30 16.24
CA PRO A 93 28.14 44.84 16.62
C PRO A 93 27.86 43.51 15.90
N LEU A 94 27.63 42.45 16.69
CA LEU A 94 27.29 41.13 16.17
C LEU A 94 26.12 41.23 15.19
N SER A 95 26.24 40.57 14.04
CA SER A 95 25.16 40.55 13.06
C SER A 95 23.95 39.77 13.60
N ILE A 96 22.73 40.14 13.16
CA ILE A 96 21.50 39.44 13.56
C ILE A 96 21.57 37.94 13.22
N ALA A 97 22.24 37.58 12.12
CA ALA A 97 22.46 36.19 11.73
C ALA A 97 23.37 35.45 12.72
N ASP A 98 24.44 36.09 13.21
CA ASP A 98 25.33 35.49 14.20
C ASP A 98 24.61 35.27 15.54
N VAL A 99 23.74 36.21 15.94
CA VAL A 99 22.90 36.08 17.14
C VAL A 99 21.92 34.91 17.00
N ALA A 100 21.26 34.77 15.84
CA ALA A 100 20.35 33.66 15.57
C ALA A 100 21.06 32.30 15.56
N ALA A 101 22.23 32.22 14.90
CA ALA A 101 23.06 31.03 14.87
C ALA A 101 23.57 30.66 16.28
N GLN A 102 23.98 31.65 17.09
CA GLN A 102 24.41 31.43 18.47
C GLN A 102 23.25 30.89 19.33
N ALA A 103 22.04 31.43 19.17
CA ALA A 103 20.85 30.91 19.85
C ALA A 103 20.53 29.45 19.44
N LEU A 104 20.68 29.09 18.16
CA LEU A 104 20.52 27.70 17.69
C LEU A 104 21.63 26.74 18.16
N ASN A 105 22.74 27.26 18.65
CA ASN A 105 23.81 26.47 19.26
C ASN A 105 23.64 26.33 20.77
N ASN A 106 22.95 27.26 21.42
CA ASN A 106 22.68 27.29 22.86
C ASN A 106 21.24 26.87 23.17
N LEU A 107 20.81 25.74 22.61
CA LEU A 107 19.47 25.19 22.87
C LEU A 107 19.40 24.51 24.23
N ASP A 108 18.24 24.64 24.87
CA ASP A 108 17.98 24.01 26.17
C ASP A 108 17.92 22.49 26.03
N PRO A 109 18.37 21.75 27.06
CA PRO A 109 18.13 20.32 27.13
C PRO A 109 16.64 20.05 27.39
N GLY A 110 16.11 19.00 26.78
CA GLY A 110 14.73 18.57 26.99
C GLY A 110 14.54 17.15 26.50
N ILE A 111 13.30 16.67 26.54
CA ILE A 111 12.94 15.35 26.05
C ILE A 111 11.78 15.41 25.07
N VAL A 112 11.73 14.41 24.20
CA VAL A 112 10.58 14.10 23.36
C VAL A 112 10.01 12.76 23.74
N VAL A 113 8.68 12.68 23.78
CA VAL A 113 7.90 11.45 23.94
C VAL A 113 7.14 11.19 22.66
N TYR A 114 7.30 10.01 22.10
CA TYR A 114 6.71 9.63 20.82
C TYR A 114 6.13 8.21 20.89
N ASN A 115 4.91 7.99 20.40
CA ASN A 115 4.20 6.70 20.50
C ASN A 115 3.85 6.09 19.11
N PRO A 116 4.83 5.77 18.24
CA PRO A 116 4.55 5.20 16.94
C PRO A 116 3.93 3.79 17.07
N PRO A 117 2.91 3.45 16.26
CA PRO A 117 2.39 2.09 16.21
C PRO A 117 3.45 1.14 15.64
N VAL A 118 3.63 -0.04 16.22
CA VAL A 118 4.58 -1.04 15.68
C VAL A 118 4.01 -1.75 14.45
N ALA A 119 2.68 -1.86 14.39
CA ALA A 119 1.96 -2.45 13.28
C ALA A 119 0.67 -1.68 13.03
N MET A 120 0.22 -1.67 11.78
CA MET A 120 -1.04 -1.04 11.35
C MET A 120 -1.81 -1.95 10.39
N SER A 121 -3.03 -1.57 10.04
CA SER A 121 -3.82 -2.24 9.00
C SER A 121 -4.07 -1.31 7.80
N ALA A 122 -3.86 -1.80 6.58
CA ALA A 122 -4.07 -1.02 5.36
C ALA A 122 -5.46 -0.36 5.32
N GLY A 123 -5.51 0.95 5.08
CA GLY A 123 -6.72 1.75 5.01
C GLY A 123 -7.38 2.07 6.36
N GLN A 124 -6.78 1.68 7.49
CA GLN A 124 -7.28 2.02 8.81
C GLN A 124 -6.41 3.14 9.42
N ALA A 125 -7.04 4.26 9.75
CA ALA A 125 -6.37 5.37 10.41
C ALA A 125 -6.00 4.99 11.84
N GLU A 126 -4.76 5.29 12.24
CA GLU A 126 -4.32 5.23 13.63
C GLU A 126 -3.76 6.57 14.08
N ARG A 127 -3.93 6.85 15.36
CA ARG A 127 -3.49 8.09 15.97
C ARG A 127 -2.05 7.98 16.43
N VAL A 128 -1.24 8.96 16.03
CA VAL A 128 0.17 9.11 16.40
C VAL A 128 0.32 10.43 17.14
N GLU A 129 1.04 10.40 18.26
CA GLU A 129 1.21 11.56 19.14
C GLU A 129 2.69 11.76 19.48
N LEU A 130 3.06 13.02 19.61
CA LEU A 130 4.37 13.43 20.02
C LEU A 130 4.25 14.59 21.00
N ARG A 131 5.01 14.52 22.09
CA ARG A 131 5.07 15.60 23.09
C ARG A 131 6.52 16.01 23.32
N ILE A 132 6.76 17.31 23.42
CA ILE A 132 8.09 17.86 23.74
C ILE A 132 7.96 18.70 25.00
N THR A 133 8.89 18.53 25.94
CA THR A 133 8.98 19.35 27.15
C THR A 133 10.42 19.81 27.40
N ARG A 134 10.54 20.99 28.02
CA ARG A 134 11.78 21.57 28.54
C ARG A 134 11.93 21.36 30.05
N GLU A 135 10.87 20.91 30.73
CA GLU A 135 10.86 20.75 32.19
C GLU A 135 11.76 19.60 32.64
N ILE A 136 11.87 18.56 31.82
CA ILE A 136 12.69 17.37 32.10
C ILE A 136 13.95 17.46 31.24
N PRO A 137 15.15 17.62 31.84
CA PRO A 137 16.35 17.94 31.08
C PRO A 137 16.90 16.76 30.27
N ASN A 138 16.61 15.52 30.66
CA ASN A 138 17.03 14.32 29.95
C ASN A 138 16.19 13.09 30.37
N VAL A 139 16.33 11.99 29.64
CA VAL A 139 15.62 10.72 29.88
C VAL A 139 16.02 10.10 31.22
N GLU A 140 17.27 10.28 31.67
CA GLU A 140 17.71 9.75 32.98
C GLU A 140 16.94 10.40 34.14
N ALA A 141 16.64 11.70 34.03
CA ALA A 141 15.89 12.47 35.01
C ALA A 141 14.44 11.97 35.21
N LEU A 142 13.90 11.17 34.28
CA LEU A 142 12.58 10.54 34.45
C LEU A 142 12.50 9.62 35.68
N ASN A 143 13.64 9.09 36.15
CA ASN A 143 13.69 8.22 37.32
C ASN A 143 13.89 9.01 38.63
N GLU A 144 14.12 10.31 38.55
CA GLU A 144 14.39 11.15 39.72
C GLU A 144 13.09 11.62 40.37
N PRO A 145 12.97 11.60 41.71
CA PRO A 145 11.73 11.98 42.40
C PRO A 145 11.24 13.39 42.08
N ALA A 146 12.15 14.32 41.77
CA ALA A 146 11.83 15.70 41.44
C ALA A 146 11.02 15.84 40.14
N PHE A 147 11.09 14.86 39.24
CA PHE A 147 10.43 14.88 37.92
C PHE A 147 9.32 13.83 37.79
N ALA A 148 8.94 13.15 38.88
CA ALA A 148 7.91 12.12 38.85
C ALA A 148 6.55 12.64 38.32
N GLU A 149 6.12 13.83 38.77
CA GLU A 149 4.86 14.44 38.33
C GLU A 149 4.91 14.89 36.85
N PRO A 150 5.94 15.65 36.40
CA PRO A 150 6.11 15.95 34.97
C PRO A 150 6.20 14.71 34.06
N ALA A 151 6.91 13.66 34.52
CA ALA A 151 7.06 12.41 33.78
C ALA A 151 5.72 11.66 33.64
N ALA A 152 4.90 11.67 34.70
CA ALA A 152 3.54 11.16 34.63
C ALA A 152 2.70 12.00 33.66
N ALA A 153 2.72 13.32 33.77
CA ALA A 153 1.90 14.22 32.94
C ALA A 153 2.19 14.08 31.43
N ILE A 154 3.46 13.92 31.03
CA ILE A 154 3.82 13.78 29.61
C ILE A 154 3.39 12.43 29.01
N THR A 155 3.23 11.39 29.82
CA THR A 155 2.79 10.06 29.37
C THR A 155 1.31 9.77 29.60
N GLU A 156 0.71 10.39 30.61
CA GLU A 156 -0.71 10.29 30.90
C GLU A 156 -1.50 10.87 29.73
N THR A 157 -2.65 10.28 29.41
CA THR A 157 -3.55 10.70 28.31
C THR A 157 -3.07 10.45 26.87
N LEU A 158 -1.92 9.81 26.66
CA LEU A 158 -1.54 9.35 25.32
C LEU A 158 -2.57 8.33 24.82
N SER A 159 -3.22 8.64 23.71
CA SER A 159 -4.29 7.84 23.10
C SER A 159 -3.81 7.02 21.89
N GLY A 160 -2.57 7.24 21.44
CA GLY A 160 -1.96 6.45 20.38
C GLY A 160 -1.78 4.97 20.75
N ALA A 161 -1.83 4.09 19.74
CA ALA A 161 -1.73 2.64 19.94
C ALA A 161 -0.29 2.14 20.21
N GLY A 162 0.72 2.99 19.97
CA GLY A 162 2.12 2.68 20.16
C GLY A 162 2.57 2.70 21.63
N THR A 163 3.66 2.00 21.93
CA THR A 163 4.34 2.15 23.22
C THR A 163 5.11 3.48 23.24
N PRO A 164 4.91 4.35 24.25
CA PRO A 164 5.66 5.59 24.36
C PRO A 164 7.17 5.34 24.44
N ARG A 165 7.92 6.10 23.65
CA ARG A 165 9.39 6.11 23.62
C ARG A 165 9.87 7.49 24.03
N PHE A 166 11.00 7.54 24.75
CA PHE A 166 11.59 8.77 25.25
C PHE A 166 12.96 8.96 24.61
N GLU A 167 13.26 10.18 24.20
CA GLU A 167 14.57 10.54 23.66
C GLU A 167 15.02 11.92 24.16
N ASP A 168 16.33 12.05 24.40
CA ASP A 168 16.96 13.33 24.68
C ASP A 168 17.01 14.17 23.41
N ILE A 169 16.54 15.41 23.52
CA ILE A 169 16.65 16.38 22.42
C ILE A 169 17.08 17.74 22.93
N LYS A 170 17.59 18.55 22.01
CA LYS A 170 17.71 19.97 22.23
C LYS A 170 16.40 20.65 21.86
N VAL A 171 15.92 21.55 22.70
CA VAL A 171 14.61 22.18 22.53
C VAL A 171 14.78 23.68 22.49
N ASN A 172 14.02 24.33 21.63
CA ASN A 172 13.85 25.77 21.63
C ASN A 172 12.42 26.14 22.02
N THR A 173 12.19 27.42 22.33
CA THR A 173 10.85 27.97 22.58
C THR A 173 9.91 27.74 21.39
N TYR A 174 10.40 27.82 20.14
CA TYR A 174 9.60 27.54 18.95
C TYR A 174 10.10 26.29 18.23
N MET A 175 9.21 25.31 18.09
CA MET A 175 9.51 24.02 17.49
C MET A 175 8.57 23.74 16.32
N ARG A 176 9.11 23.09 15.30
CA ARG A 176 8.36 22.54 14.17
C ARG A 176 8.50 21.04 14.17
N VAL A 177 7.38 20.33 14.13
CA VAL A 177 7.37 18.87 14.05
C VAL A 177 6.56 18.43 12.83
N GLN A 178 7.15 17.53 12.06
CA GLN A 178 6.55 16.98 10.85
C GLN A 178 6.68 15.46 10.83
N LEU A 179 5.62 14.81 10.35
CA LEU A 179 5.57 13.38 10.13
C LEU A 179 5.34 13.14 8.64
N ILE A 180 6.24 12.37 8.02
CA ILE A 180 6.30 12.22 6.56
C ILE A 180 6.39 10.74 6.22
N GLY A 181 5.58 10.25 5.27
CA GLY A 181 5.63 8.88 4.80
C GLY A 181 5.08 8.77 3.40
N ARG A 182 5.79 8.08 2.49
CA ARG A 182 5.41 8.02 1.07
C ARG A 182 4.10 7.26 0.83
N ASP A 183 3.90 6.18 1.57
CA ASP A 183 2.77 5.25 1.42
C ASP A 183 1.76 5.40 2.56
N PHE A 184 1.69 6.60 3.14
CA PHE A 184 0.77 6.99 4.19
C PHE A 184 0.00 8.25 3.78
N ASP A 185 -1.28 8.29 4.13
CA ASP A 185 -2.04 9.53 4.23
C ASP A 185 -1.94 10.05 5.67
N ILE A 186 -1.41 11.25 5.84
CA ILE A 186 -1.07 11.82 7.15
C ILE A 186 -1.82 13.14 7.32
N GLU A 187 -2.81 13.14 8.20
CA GLU A 187 -3.60 14.31 8.56
C GLU A 187 -3.11 14.87 9.89
N ALA A 188 -2.54 16.07 9.87
CA ALA A 188 -2.15 16.77 11.10
C ALA A 188 -3.39 17.37 11.78
N LEU A 189 -3.63 16.97 13.04
CA LEU A 189 -4.75 17.48 13.84
C LEU A 189 -4.36 18.71 14.67
N THR A 190 -3.07 18.94 14.87
CA THR A 190 -2.54 20.14 15.53
C THR A 190 -1.56 20.88 14.62
N PRO A 191 -1.33 22.19 14.87
CA PRO A 191 -0.36 22.96 14.09
C PRO A 191 1.05 22.34 14.16
N GLN A 192 1.74 22.32 13.03
CA GLN A 192 3.12 21.81 12.97
C GLN A 192 4.11 22.71 13.71
N ASP A 193 3.85 24.02 13.73
CA ASP A 193 4.62 25.03 14.43
C ASP A 193 3.96 25.36 15.77
N GLN A 194 4.64 25.10 16.88
CA GLN A 194 4.13 25.40 18.22
C GLN A 194 5.22 25.93 19.15
N LEU A 195 4.77 26.63 20.19
CA LEU A 195 5.62 27.10 21.28
C LEU A 195 5.70 26.03 22.37
N VAL A 196 6.91 25.69 22.79
CA VAL A 196 7.20 24.80 23.92
C VAL A 196 7.52 25.66 25.15
N GLY A 197 6.62 25.64 26.13
CA GLY A 197 6.81 26.36 27.37
C GLY A 197 7.87 25.72 28.27
N GLU A 198 8.23 26.44 29.33
CA GLU A 198 9.31 26.04 30.24
C GLU A 198 8.88 24.97 31.26
N ARG A 199 7.57 24.89 31.56
CA ARG A 199 6.98 24.03 32.60
C ARG A 199 5.79 23.20 32.11
N ASP A 200 5.61 23.15 30.80
CA ASP A 200 4.56 22.35 30.17
C ASP A 200 5.15 21.56 29.00
N PHE A 201 4.26 20.88 28.27
CA PHE A 201 4.62 20.22 27.04
C PHE A 201 3.71 20.72 25.91
N SER A 202 4.24 20.73 24.70
CA SER A 202 3.45 20.91 23.48
C SER A 202 3.13 19.57 22.87
N GLU A 203 1.97 19.45 22.24
CA GLU A 203 1.49 18.20 21.67
C GLU A 203 1.28 18.31 20.15
N TRP A 204 1.82 17.34 19.44
CA TRP A 204 1.58 17.13 18.02
C TRP A 204 0.81 15.83 17.81
N VAL A 205 -0.31 15.92 17.10
CA VAL A 205 -1.21 14.79 16.87
C VAL A 205 -1.47 14.63 15.38
N TRP A 206 -1.38 13.40 14.90
CA TRP A 206 -1.68 13.02 13.52
C TRP A 206 -2.63 11.83 13.48
N ASN A 207 -3.51 11.81 12.49
CA ASN A 207 -4.12 10.57 12.00
C ASN A 207 -3.28 10.06 10.83
N VAL A 208 -2.80 8.84 10.94
CA VAL A 208 -1.94 8.20 9.94
C VAL A 208 -2.69 7.00 9.37
N THR A 209 -2.92 7.00 8.06
CA THR A 209 -3.59 5.90 7.35
C THR A 209 -2.63 5.28 6.34
N PRO A 210 -2.25 4.00 6.50
CA PRO A 210 -1.36 3.35 5.54
C PRO A 210 -2.13 3.00 4.26
N LEU A 211 -1.59 3.38 3.11
CA LEU A 211 -2.22 3.19 1.80
C LEU A 211 -1.86 1.84 1.17
N LYS A 212 -0.80 1.19 1.66
CA LYS A 212 -0.31 -0.11 1.19
C LYS A 212 0.01 -1.03 2.36
N SER A 213 0.07 -2.32 2.08
CA SER A 213 0.56 -3.33 3.03
C SER A 213 2.06 -3.58 2.84
N GLY A 214 2.69 -4.17 3.86
CA GLY A 214 4.13 -4.46 3.87
C GLY A 214 4.89 -3.61 4.89
N GLU A 215 6.22 -3.59 4.77
CA GLU A 215 7.09 -2.77 5.60
C GLU A 215 7.18 -1.36 5.01
N LEU A 216 6.62 -0.39 5.72
CA LEU A 216 6.61 1.01 5.29
C LEU A 216 7.45 1.86 6.24
N LYS A 217 8.02 2.95 5.71
CA LYS A 217 8.82 3.90 6.51
C LYS A 217 8.04 5.16 6.80
N LEU A 218 8.07 5.57 8.06
CA LEU A 218 7.52 6.81 8.57
C LEU A 218 8.67 7.63 9.14
N ASN A 219 8.84 8.85 8.65
CA ASN A 219 9.95 9.72 9.02
C ASN A 219 9.43 10.86 9.89
N LEU A 220 9.96 10.97 11.09
CA LEU A 220 9.71 12.06 12.00
C LEU A 220 10.84 13.08 11.89
N SER A 221 10.49 14.35 11.65
CA SER A 221 11.44 15.47 11.60
C SER A 221 11.08 16.51 12.67
N ILE A 222 12.03 16.81 13.54
CA ILE A 222 11.91 17.83 14.59
C ILE A 222 12.92 18.94 14.31
N THR A 223 12.42 20.16 14.12
CA THR A 223 13.23 21.34 13.76
C THR A 223 13.05 22.43 14.80
N ALA A 224 14.15 22.96 15.34
CA ALA A 224 14.13 24.16 16.15
C ALA A 224 14.08 25.40 15.27
N ARG A 225 13.25 26.38 15.66
CA ARG A 225 13.11 27.67 14.98
C ARG A 225 13.57 28.78 15.90
N VAL A 226 14.46 29.63 15.45
CA VAL A 226 14.82 30.89 16.13
C VAL A 226 14.30 32.04 15.30
N ARG A 227 13.62 32.99 15.95
CA ARG A 227 13.21 34.26 15.35
C ARG A 227 13.88 35.40 16.11
N VAL A 228 14.68 36.20 15.40
CA VAL A 228 15.30 37.42 15.91
C VAL A 228 14.86 38.55 14.96
N ASP A 229 14.00 39.44 15.45
CA ASP A 229 13.32 40.46 14.65
C ASP A 229 12.61 39.87 13.41
N ASP A 230 12.98 40.32 12.21
CA ASP A 230 12.46 39.85 10.92
C ASP A 230 13.25 38.68 10.32
N TYR A 231 14.25 38.16 11.04
CA TYR A 231 15.08 37.04 10.60
C TYR A 231 14.65 35.73 11.27
N GLU A 232 14.50 34.69 10.45
CA GLU A 232 14.19 33.33 10.91
C GLU A 232 15.26 32.35 10.46
N GLU A 233 15.73 31.54 11.42
CA GLU A 233 16.67 30.47 11.15
C GLU A 233 16.16 29.14 11.71
N PHE A 234 16.52 28.06 11.03
CA PHE A 234 16.02 26.71 11.29
C PHE A 234 17.19 25.75 11.46
N LYS A 235 17.13 24.91 12.49
CA LYS A 235 18.08 23.80 12.68
C LYS A 235 17.30 22.50 12.82
N ASN A 236 17.54 21.56 11.91
CA ASN A 236 16.95 20.24 12.02
C ASN A 236 17.71 19.46 13.09
N LEU A 237 17.01 19.00 14.12
CA LEU A 237 17.63 18.43 15.31
C LEU A 237 17.60 16.91 15.25
N VAL A 238 16.46 16.36 14.86
CA VAL A 238 16.21 14.93 14.85
C VAL A 238 15.47 14.55 13.59
N VAL A 239 16.01 13.56 12.89
CA VAL A 239 15.34 12.85 11.80
C VAL A 239 15.33 11.37 12.18
N ARG A 240 14.15 10.82 12.42
CA ARG A 240 13.96 9.41 12.79
C ARG A 240 13.18 8.69 11.71
N ASP A 241 13.73 7.58 11.26
CA ASP A 241 13.06 6.66 10.35
C ASP A 241 12.50 5.49 11.17
N GLU A 242 11.19 5.37 11.25
CA GLU A 242 10.51 4.25 11.87
C GLU A 242 9.96 3.29 10.80
N THR A 243 10.20 2.00 10.99
CA THR A 243 9.65 0.97 10.11
C THR A 243 8.40 0.38 10.74
N ILE A 244 7.28 0.49 10.04
CA ILE A 244 5.95 0.07 10.49
C ILE A 244 5.51 -1.12 9.67
N TYR A 245 5.07 -2.20 10.33
CA TYR A 245 4.54 -3.37 9.65
C TYR A 245 3.04 -3.20 9.37
N VAL A 246 2.66 -3.12 8.09
CA VAL A 246 1.25 -2.95 7.71
C VAL A 246 0.66 -4.27 7.23
N ALA A 247 -0.31 -4.76 7.98
CA ALA A 247 -1.09 -5.94 7.63
C ALA A 247 -2.05 -5.66 6.47
N VAL A 248 -2.28 -6.69 5.64
CA VAL A 248 -3.26 -6.65 4.56
C VAL A 248 -4.66 -6.56 5.15
N ASN A 249 -5.44 -5.58 4.69
CA ASN A 249 -6.87 -5.50 4.97
C ASN A 249 -7.65 -5.93 3.71
N PRO A 250 -8.27 -7.12 3.70
CA PRO A 250 -8.95 -7.63 2.51
C PRO A 250 -10.17 -6.78 2.12
N ALA A 251 -10.85 -6.19 3.10
CA ALA A 251 -11.99 -5.31 2.84
C ALA A 251 -11.53 -4.02 2.12
N TYR A 252 -10.45 -3.41 2.60
CA TYR A 252 -9.86 -2.23 1.96
C TYR A 252 -9.35 -2.53 0.54
N THR A 253 -8.72 -3.69 0.35
CA THR A 253 -8.22 -4.11 -0.97
C THR A 253 -9.35 -4.30 -1.98
N LEU A 254 -10.48 -4.87 -1.57
CA LEU A 254 -11.65 -5.06 -2.43
C LEU A 254 -12.35 -3.73 -2.74
N ALA A 255 -12.47 -2.85 -1.74
CA ALA A 255 -13.05 -1.51 -1.91
C ALA A 255 -12.24 -0.66 -2.89
N THR A 256 -10.92 -0.56 -2.68
CA THR A 256 -10.02 0.19 -3.57
C THR A 256 -9.97 -0.40 -4.98
N PHE A 257 -10.06 -1.73 -5.11
CA PHE A 257 -10.20 -2.38 -6.42
C PHE A 257 -11.49 -1.96 -7.12
N TRP A 258 -12.63 -1.96 -6.43
CA TRP A 258 -13.91 -1.56 -7.02
C TRP A 258 -13.96 -0.08 -7.39
N GLU A 259 -13.38 0.79 -6.57
CA GLU A 259 -13.25 2.23 -6.88
C GLU A 259 -12.42 2.46 -8.15
N ARG A 260 -11.32 1.70 -8.31
CA ARG A 260 -10.43 1.85 -9.47
C ARG A 260 -10.95 1.19 -10.74
N TYR A 261 -11.59 0.02 -10.64
CA TYR A 261 -11.92 -0.82 -11.79
C TYR A 261 -13.42 -1.03 -12.02
N GLY A 262 -14.29 -0.61 -11.10
CA GLY A 262 -15.73 -0.86 -11.17
C GLY A 262 -16.36 -0.33 -12.47
N ALA A 263 -15.97 0.87 -12.91
CA ALA A 263 -16.46 1.44 -14.17
C ALA A 263 -16.07 0.59 -15.39
N ILE A 264 -14.81 0.15 -15.47
CA ILE A 264 -14.31 -0.67 -16.59
C ILE A 264 -15.02 -2.03 -16.59
N LEU A 265 -15.22 -2.64 -15.42
CA LEU A 265 -15.94 -3.91 -15.29
C LEU A 265 -17.40 -3.79 -15.72
N LEU A 266 -18.09 -2.70 -15.39
CA LEU A 266 -19.46 -2.45 -15.85
C LEU A 266 -19.55 -2.27 -17.37
N VAL A 267 -18.63 -1.52 -17.96
CA VAL A 267 -18.57 -1.35 -19.43
C VAL A 267 -18.28 -2.68 -20.11
N ALA A 268 -17.33 -3.46 -19.62
CA ALA A 268 -17.02 -4.79 -20.13
C ALA A 268 -18.25 -5.72 -20.03
N ALA A 269 -18.94 -5.73 -18.89
CA ALA A 269 -20.16 -6.50 -18.70
C ALA A 269 -21.29 -6.07 -19.65
N LEU A 270 -21.41 -4.77 -19.93
CA LEU A 270 -22.37 -4.24 -20.90
C LEU A 270 -22.04 -4.68 -22.32
N ILE A 271 -20.77 -4.57 -22.74
CA ILE A 271 -20.31 -5.01 -24.06
C ILE A 271 -20.59 -6.50 -24.27
N VAL A 272 -20.29 -7.34 -23.28
CA VAL A 272 -20.60 -8.77 -23.34
C VAL A 272 -22.10 -9.01 -23.44
N SER A 273 -22.90 -8.31 -22.64
CA SER A 273 -24.36 -8.43 -22.65
C SER A 273 -24.97 -8.02 -23.98
N VAL A 274 -24.51 -6.90 -24.56
CA VAL A 274 -24.94 -6.43 -25.89
C VAL A 274 -24.48 -7.40 -26.96
N GLY A 275 -23.26 -7.92 -26.89
CA GLY A 275 -22.75 -8.93 -27.82
C GLY A 275 -23.59 -10.21 -27.81
N VAL A 276 -23.98 -10.71 -26.62
CA VAL A 276 -24.87 -11.86 -26.47
C VAL A 276 -26.26 -11.57 -27.05
N LEU A 277 -26.83 -10.40 -26.76
CA LEU A 277 -28.13 -10.00 -27.31
C LEU A 277 -28.08 -9.85 -28.83
N PHE A 278 -27.02 -9.27 -29.38
CA PHE A 278 -26.82 -9.10 -30.81
C PHE A 278 -26.64 -10.44 -31.52
N ALA A 279 -25.83 -11.35 -30.94
CA ALA A 279 -25.69 -12.71 -31.45
C ALA A 279 -27.02 -13.47 -31.45
N ALA A 280 -27.80 -13.36 -30.36
CA ALA A 280 -29.13 -13.95 -30.27
C ALA A 280 -30.11 -13.35 -31.30
N ARG A 281 -30.03 -12.04 -31.56
CA ARG A 281 -30.90 -11.32 -32.50
C ARG A 281 -30.55 -11.58 -33.96
N LEU A 282 -29.27 -11.71 -34.30
CA LEU A 282 -28.81 -12.02 -35.66
C LEU A 282 -29.02 -13.49 -36.03
N HIS A 283 -29.06 -14.40 -35.04
CA HIS A 283 -29.27 -15.82 -35.27
C HIS A 283 -30.55 -16.32 -34.60
N PRO A 284 -31.75 -15.83 -34.99
CA PRO A 284 -33.02 -16.26 -34.40
C PRO A 284 -33.34 -17.75 -34.64
N GLY A 285 -32.56 -18.45 -35.49
CA GLY A 285 -32.65 -19.90 -35.72
C GLY A 285 -31.40 -20.73 -35.36
N GLY A 286 -30.35 -20.14 -34.79
CA GLY A 286 -28.99 -20.70 -34.86
C GLY A 286 -28.49 -21.63 -33.75
N LEU A 287 -29.21 -21.80 -32.62
CA LEU A 287 -28.69 -22.62 -31.50
C LEU A 287 -29.63 -23.75 -31.06
N ARG A 288 -30.54 -24.17 -31.94
CA ARG A 288 -31.02 -25.55 -31.86
C ARG A 288 -30.05 -26.36 -32.70
N PRO A 289 -29.04 -27.04 -32.13
CA PRO A 289 -28.26 -27.97 -32.92
C PRO A 289 -29.27 -28.90 -33.57
N ASN A 290 -29.28 -28.90 -34.90
CA ASN A 290 -30.16 -29.77 -35.69
C ASN A 290 -30.06 -31.17 -35.08
N LEU A 291 -31.16 -31.91 -34.97
CA LEU A 291 -31.14 -33.27 -34.42
C LEU A 291 -30.05 -34.12 -35.12
N ALA A 292 -29.82 -33.87 -36.42
CA ALA A 292 -28.71 -34.44 -37.18
C ALA A 292 -27.32 -34.04 -36.65
N GLY A 293 -27.11 -32.76 -36.30
CA GLY A 293 -25.87 -32.28 -35.66
C GLY A 293 -25.66 -32.87 -34.27
N GLN A 294 -26.72 -32.95 -33.44
CA GLN A 294 -26.64 -33.61 -32.13
C GLN A 294 -26.30 -35.10 -32.27
N LEU A 295 -26.86 -35.77 -33.28
CA LEU A 295 -26.56 -37.16 -33.58
C LEU A 295 -25.10 -37.34 -34.02
N ALA A 296 -24.59 -36.46 -34.87
CA ALA A 296 -23.20 -36.48 -35.33
C ALA A 296 -22.22 -36.34 -34.16
N THR A 297 -22.39 -35.31 -33.32
CA THR A 297 -21.55 -35.09 -32.13
C THR A 297 -21.67 -36.25 -31.13
N ALA A 298 -22.87 -36.81 -30.93
CA ALA A 298 -23.03 -37.96 -30.05
C ALA A 298 -22.32 -39.21 -30.57
N ARG A 299 -22.30 -39.43 -31.90
CA ARG A 299 -21.57 -40.54 -32.52
C ARG A 299 -20.06 -40.37 -32.40
N GLU A 300 -19.56 -39.16 -32.64
CA GLU A 300 -18.14 -38.81 -32.50
C GLU A 300 -17.66 -39.04 -31.06
N ASN A 301 -18.41 -38.55 -30.07
CA ASN A 301 -18.09 -38.79 -28.66
C ASN A 301 -18.13 -40.28 -28.28
N LEU A 302 -19.00 -41.08 -28.90
CA LEU A 302 -19.03 -42.52 -28.68
C LEU A 302 -17.77 -43.19 -29.25
N ALA A 303 -17.35 -42.79 -30.46
CA ALA A 303 -16.14 -43.30 -31.10
C ALA A 303 -14.89 -43.00 -30.26
N LEU A 304 -14.78 -41.79 -29.69
CA LEU A 304 -13.68 -41.44 -28.79
C LEU A 304 -13.65 -42.29 -27.50
N ILE A 305 -14.84 -42.65 -26.98
CA ILE A 305 -14.92 -43.55 -25.81
C ILE A 305 -14.50 -44.96 -26.18
N GLU A 306 -14.91 -45.46 -27.35
CA GLU A 306 -14.52 -46.79 -27.85
C GLU A 306 -13.01 -46.85 -28.12
N GLU A 307 -12.41 -45.80 -28.68
CA GLU A 307 -10.97 -45.66 -28.85
C GLU A 307 -10.25 -45.71 -27.49
N ARG A 308 -10.69 -44.92 -26.50
CA ARG A 308 -10.12 -44.97 -25.15
C ARG A 308 -10.28 -46.33 -24.49
N LYS A 309 -11.38 -47.05 -24.70
CA LYS A 309 -11.57 -48.40 -24.18
C LYS A 309 -10.56 -49.39 -24.79
N SER A 310 -10.19 -49.22 -26.06
CA SER A 310 -9.20 -50.08 -26.73
C SER A 310 -7.76 -49.92 -26.20
N GLN A 311 -7.47 -48.83 -25.49
CA GLN A 311 -6.17 -48.61 -24.85
C GLN A 311 -5.97 -49.44 -23.57
N TYR A 312 -7.04 -50.04 -23.02
CA TYR A 312 -6.96 -50.93 -21.87
C TYR A 312 -6.73 -52.37 -22.33
N VAL A 313 -5.72 -53.02 -21.75
CA VAL A 313 -5.23 -54.35 -22.17
C VAL A 313 -6.18 -55.46 -21.70
N LEU A 314 -6.85 -55.28 -20.57
CA LEU A 314 -7.81 -56.22 -20.00
C LEU A 314 -9.15 -55.50 -19.76
N GLU A 315 -10.27 -56.18 -20.05
CA GLU A 315 -11.62 -55.59 -19.90
C GLU A 315 -11.95 -55.16 -18.46
N GLU A 316 -11.30 -55.79 -17.48
CA GLU A 316 -11.46 -55.53 -16.05
C GLU A 316 -10.83 -54.19 -15.61
N ASP A 317 -9.90 -53.64 -16.40
CA ASP A 317 -9.20 -52.38 -16.09
C ASP A 317 -9.96 -51.14 -16.59
N ILE A 318 -11.10 -51.32 -17.27
CA ILE A 318 -11.89 -50.20 -17.81
C ILE A 318 -12.61 -49.50 -16.65
N PRO A 319 -12.39 -48.20 -16.42
CA PRO A 319 -13.06 -47.47 -15.35
C PRO A 319 -14.59 -47.56 -15.48
N LEU A 320 -15.28 -47.90 -14.38
CA LEU A 320 -16.75 -48.03 -14.36
C LEU A 320 -17.47 -46.77 -14.88
N GLN A 321 -16.88 -45.60 -14.68
CA GLN A 321 -17.40 -44.33 -15.21
C GLN A 321 -17.45 -44.30 -16.75
N LEU A 322 -16.47 -44.92 -17.42
CA LEU A 322 -16.39 -44.96 -18.88
C LEU A 322 -17.50 -45.86 -19.46
N ILE A 323 -17.75 -47.00 -18.82
CA ILE A 323 -18.84 -47.93 -19.16
C ILE A 323 -20.21 -47.26 -18.95
N ALA A 324 -20.38 -46.52 -17.84
CA ALA A 324 -21.62 -45.79 -17.57
C ALA A 324 -21.88 -44.69 -18.61
N ASN A 325 -20.84 -43.94 -19.00
CA ASN A 325 -20.93 -42.89 -20.01
C ASN A 325 -21.28 -43.46 -21.39
N GLU A 326 -20.67 -44.58 -21.79
CA GLU A 326 -20.98 -45.28 -23.04
C GLU A 326 -22.47 -45.67 -23.11
N ARG A 327 -23.00 -46.32 -22.05
CA ARG A 327 -24.43 -46.71 -21.99
C ARG A 327 -25.35 -45.51 -22.10
N LYS A 328 -25.02 -44.41 -21.42
CA LYS A 328 -25.78 -43.16 -21.47
C LYS A 328 -25.77 -42.54 -22.87
N LEU A 329 -24.61 -42.54 -23.56
CA LEU A 329 -24.50 -42.05 -24.93
C LEU A 329 -25.29 -42.90 -25.92
N LYS A 330 -25.18 -44.24 -25.84
CA LYS A 330 -25.95 -45.16 -26.71
C LYS A 330 -27.45 -44.95 -26.57
N LYS A 331 -27.95 -44.78 -25.33
CA LYS A 331 -29.36 -44.45 -25.06
C LYS A 331 -29.76 -43.12 -25.72
N ARG A 332 -28.92 -42.08 -25.58
CA ARG A 332 -29.18 -40.76 -26.17
C ARG A 332 -29.18 -40.79 -27.70
N ILE A 333 -28.27 -41.55 -28.32
CA ILE A 333 -28.24 -41.75 -29.78
C ILE A 333 -29.53 -42.45 -30.26
N SER A 334 -29.99 -43.47 -29.54
CA SER A 334 -31.22 -44.18 -29.88
C SER A 334 -32.45 -43.25 -29.80
N ASP A 335 -32.54 -42.44 -28.76
CA ASP A 335 -33.61 -41.45 -28.60
C ASP A 335 -33.60 -40.40 -29.72
N LEU A 336 -32.42 -39.85 -30.03
CA LEU A 336 -32.24 -38.89 -31.12
C LEU A 336 -32.65 -39.48 -32.47
N LYS A 337 -32.25 -40.73 -32.78
CA LYS A 337 -32.68 -41.43 -34.00
C LYS A 337 -34.20 -41.57 -34.07
N GLY A 338 -34.85 -41.98 -32.97
CA GLY A 338 -36.30 -42.10 -32.91
C GLY A 338 -37.01 -40.78 -33.20
N ARG A 339 -36.52 -39.68 -32.61
CA ARG A 339 -37.07 -38.34 -32.82
C ARG A 339 -36.88 -37.82 -34.26
N ILE A 340 -35.78 -38.17 -34.92
CA ILE A 340 -35.55 -37.86 -36.34
C ILE A 340 -36.55 -38.64 -37.21
N ALA A 341 -36.65 -39.96 -37.02
CA ALA A 341 -37.54 -40.82 -37.80
C ALA A 341 -39.03 -40.42 -37.65
N THR A 342 -39.46 -40.01 -36.46
CA THR A 342 -40.82 -39.51 -36.25
C THR A 342 -41.10 -38.21 -37.00
N ARG A 343 -40.10 -37.32 -37.12
CA ARG A 343 -40.25 -36.07 -37.87
C ARG A 343 -40.28 -36.31 -39.38
N GLU A 344 -39.47 -37.23 -39.90
CA GLU A 344 -39.48 -37.61 -41.32
C GLU A 344 -40.82 -38.20 -41.76
N LYS A 345 -41.57 -38.87 -40.87
CA LYS A 345 -42.92 -39.36 -41.16
C LYS A 345 -44.01 -38.28 -41.17
N GLN A 346 -43.73 -37.13 -40.56
CA GLN A 346 -44.70 -36.03 -40.41
C GLN A 346 -44.52 -34.93 -41.47
N SER A 347 -43.41 -34.94 -42.20
CA SER A 347 -43.12 -34.06 -43.35
C SER A 347 -43.53 -34.71 -44.66
#